data_AF-A0AAN9LYQ7-F1
#
_entry.id   AF-A0AAN9LYQ7-F1
#
_cell.length_a   1.000
_cell.length_b   1.000
_cell.length_c   1.000
_cell.angle_alpha   90.00
_cell.angle_beta   90.00
_cell.angle_gamma   90.00
#
_symmetry.space_group_name_H-M   'P 1'
#
loop_
_entity.id
_entity.type
_entity.pdbx_description
1 polymer ?
#
loop_
_entity_poly.entity_id
_entity_poly.type
_entity_poly.pdbx_seq_one_letter_code
_entity_poly.pdbx_strand_id
1 'polypeptide(L)'
;MVGRDAWIFKKNDFGDHKNMKKNKTMSLQDIESKLKILEYSKVDEFADDMMSVFSYPLGYPPISEIHKIAKRIIKTFEFAWKTMKKR
;
A
#
# COMPACT_ATOMS: atom_id res chain seq x y z
N MET A 1 12.66 -11.63 3.20
CA MET A 1 13.17 -10.47 3.95
C MET A 1 12.12 -9.37 3.83
N VAL A 2 11.34 -9.11 4.87
CA VAL A 2 10.41 -7.96 4.87
C VAL A 2 11.26 -6.73 5.17
N GLY A 3 11.19 -5.69 4.34
CA GLY A 3 11.99 -4.47 4.53
C GLY A 3 11.76 -3.87 5.92
N ARG A 4 12.75 -3.11 6.44
CA ARG A 4 12.74 -2.51 7.81
C ARG A 4 11.40 -1.85 8.19
N ASP A 5 10.72 -1.28 7.20
CA ASP A 5 9.51 -0.48 7.36
C ASP A 5 8.21 -1.20 6.94
N ALA A 6 8.30 -2.42 6.42
CA ALA A 6 7.15 -3.10 5.83
C ALA A 6 6.09 -3.50 6.85
N TRP A 7 6.43 -3.50 8.14
CA TRP A 7 5.52 -3.79 9.25
C TRP A 7 4.34 -2.80 9.32
N ILE A 8 4.47 -1.58 8.79
CA ILE A 8 3.37 -0.58 8.80
C ILE A 8 2.17 -1.01 7.95
N PHE A 9 2.39 -1.89 6.97
CA PHE A 9 1.35 -2.45 6.11
C PHE A 9 0.81 -3.78 6.64
N LYS A 10 1.43 -4.33 7.69
CA LYS A 10 0.89 -5.47 8.38
C LYS A 10 -0.35 -4.97 9.12
N LYS A 11 -1.53 -5.40 8.67
CA LYS A 11 -2.73 -5.32 9.50
C LYS A 11 -2.44 -6.13 10.76
N ASN A 12 -2.04 -5.44 11.82
CA ASN A 12 -2.34 -5.97 13.13
C ASN A 12 -3.84 -5.83 13.26
N ASP A 13 -4.52 -6.89 13.69
CA ASP A 13 -5.92 -6.89 14.11
C ASP A 13 -6.08 -5.93 15.32
N PHE A 14 -5.90 -4.63 15.09
CA PHE A 14 -6.30 -3.59 16.02
C PHE A 14 -7.82 -3.70 16.07
N GLY A 15 -8.27 -4.37 17.12
CA GLY A 15 -9.59 -4.94 17.26
C GLY A 15 -10.71 -3.96 16.95
N ASP A 16 -11.79 -4.51 16.41
CA ASP A 16 -13.16 -4.06 16.59
C ASP A 16 -13.39 -2.53 16.67
N HIS A 17 -12.76 -1.74 15.80
CA HIS A 17 -13.33 -0.45 15.44
C HIS A 17 -14.48 -0.71 14.46
N LYS A 18 -15.59 -1.13 15.06
CA LYS A 18 -16.87 -1.58 14.50
C LYS A 18 -17.56 -0.60 13.52
N ASN A 19 -16.92 0.51 13.15
CA ASN A 19 -17.50 1.59 12.36
C ASN A 19 -16.59 2.17 11.25
N MET A 20 -15.45 1.56 10.94
CA MET A 20 -14.79 1.88 9.65
C MET A 20 -15.38 0.96 8.60
N LYS A 21 -16.18 1.53 7.68
CA LYS A 21 -16.82 0.84 6.56
C LYS A 21 -15.89 -0.26 6.04
N LYS A 22 -16.44 -1.47 5.85
CA LYS A 22 -15.82 -2.61 5.15
C LYS A 22 -15.57 -2.27 3.67
N ASN A 23 -14.97 -1.13 3.38
CA ASN A 23 -14.35 -0.86 2.11
C ASN A 23 -13.20 -1.87 2.06
N LYS A 24 -13.27 -2.79 1.11
CA LYS A 24 -12.29 -3.85 0.89
C LYS A 24 -10.89 -3.22 0.82
N THR A 25 -10.22 -3.10 1.95
CA THR A 25 -8.88 -2.52 2.05
C THR A 25 -7.96 -3.51 1.36
N MET A 26 -7.48 -3.13 0.19
CA MET A 26 -6.50 -3.91 -0.56
C MET A 26 -5.28 -4.17 0.33
N SER A 27 -4.82 -5.41 0.40
CA SER A 27 -3.60 -5.79 1.12
C SER A 27 -2.47 -6.13 0.15
N LEU A 28 -1.22 -6.09 0.63
CA LEU A 28 -0.07 -6.53 -0.17
C LEU A 28 -0.18 -8.00 -0.59
N GLN A 29 -0.82 -8.84 0.23
CA GLN A 29 -1.04 -10.26 -0.09
C GLN A 29 -2.08 -10.44 -1.21
N ASP A 30 -3.10 -9.59 -1.25
CA ASP A 30 -4.06 -9.56 -2.36
C ASP A 30 -3.34 -9.18 -3.66
N ILE A 31 -2.52 -8.12 -3.62
CA ILE A 31 -1.73 -7.67 -4.79
C ILE A 31 -0.78 -8.77 -5.27
N GLU A 32 -0.07 -9.44 -4.35
CA GLU A 32 0.80 -10.56 -4.69
C GLU A 32 0.02 -11.71 -5.36
N SER A 33 -1.19 -11.99 -4.87
CA SER A 33 -2.05 -13.02 -5.46
C SER A 33 -2.48 -12.64 -6.88
N LYS A 34 -2.95 -11.40 -7.09
CA LYS A 34 -3.33 -10.86 -8.41
C LYS A 34 -2.15 -10.89 -9.40
N LEU A 35 -0.93 -10.60 -8.92
CA LEU A 35 0.29 -10.71 -9.74
C LEU A 35 0.58 -12.16 -10.15
N LYS A 36 0.44 -13.12 -9.24
CA LYS A 36 0.71 -14.55 -9.52
C LYS A 36 -0.22 -15.13 -10.58
N ILE A 37 -1.48 -14.71 -10.58
CA ILE A 37 -2.46 -15.15 -11.58
C ILE A 37 -2.53 -14.23 -12.80
N LEU A 38 -1.62 -13.27 -12.93
CA LEU A 38 -1.55 -12.29 -14.03
C LEU A 38 -2.89 -11.56 -14.26
N GLU A 39 -3.60 -11.23 -13.17
CA GLU A 39 -4.92 -10.60 -13.24
C GLU A 39 -4.86 -9.14 -13.72
N TYR A 40 -3.71 -8.48 -13.55
CA TYR A 40 -3.51 -7.12 -14.03
C TYR A 40 -3.39 -7.10 -15.55
N SER A 41 -4.38 -6.53 -16.22
CA SER A 41 -4.33 -6.30 -17.67
C SER A 41 -3.49 -5.08 -17.99
N LYS A 42 -3.52 -4.07 -17.10
CA LYS A 42 -2.76 -2.84 -17.25
C LYS A 42 -1.84 -2.60 -16.06
N VAL A 43 -0.70 -2.01 -16.37
CA VAL A 43 0.31 -1.60 -15.40
C VAL A 43 -0.24 -0.53 -14.45
N ASP A 44 -1.18 0.30 -14.90
CA ASP A 44 -1.86 1.30 -14.07
C ASP A 44 -2.77 0.70 -12.98
N GLU A 45 -3.43 -0.42 -13.26
CA GLU A 45 -4.30 -1.10 -12.29
C GLU A 45 -3.51 -1.58 -11.07
N PHE A 46 -2.28 -2.04 -11.29
CA PHE A 46 -1.36 -2.38 -10.21
C PHE A 46 -0.96 -1.14 -9.39
N ALA A 47 -0.74 0.01 -10.03
CA ALA A 47 -0.41 1.24 -9.33
C ALA A 47 -1.56 1.73 -8.45
N ASP A 48 -2.79 1.67 -8.95
CA ASP A 48 -3.99 2.06 -8.20
C ASP A 48 -4.20 1.16 -6.97
N ASP A 49 -3.97 -0.14 -7.12
CA ASP A 49 -4.05 -1.09 -6.01
C ASP A 49 -2.95 -0.84 -4.96
N MET A 50 -1.71 -0.51 -5.38
CA MET A 50 -0.64 -0.09 -4.47
C MET A 50 -0.97 1.21 -3.73
N MET A 51 -1.53 2.21 -4.42
CA MET A 51 -1.97 3.46 -3.80
C MET A 51 -3.09 3.24 -2.78
N SER A 52 -3.95 2.26 -3.03
CA SER A 52 -5.00 1.86 -2.08
C SER A 52 -4.40 1.27 -0.80
N VAL A 53 -3.35 0.46 -0.88
CA VAL A 53 -2.60 -0.02 0.32
C VAL A 53 -1.98 1.14 1.10
N PHE A 54 -1.42 2.12 0.38
CA PHE A 54 -0.79 3.28 0.98
C PHE A 54 -1.76 4.26 1.66
N SER A 55 -3.03 4.26 1.26
CA SER A 55 -4.06 5.13 1.85
C SER A 55 -4.26 4.87 3.35
N TYR A 56 -4.11 3.63 3.79
CA TYR A 56 -4.31 3.23 5.18
C TYR A 56 -3.30 3.89 6.14
N PRO A 57 -1.96 3.71 5.98
CA PRO A 57 -1.01 4.33 6.89
C PRO A 57 -0.89 5.85 6.69
N LEU A 58 -1.32 6.40 5.54
CA LEU A 58 -1.47 7.84 5.37
C LEU A 58 -2.61 8.44 6.18
N GLY A 59 -3.63 7.66 6.54
CA GLY A 59 -4.73 8.09 7.41
C GLY A 59 -4.29 8.39 8.85
N TYR A 60 -3.09 7.98 9.26
CA TYR A 60 -2.53 8.33 10.56
C TYR A 60 -2.12 9.81 10.60
N PRO A 61 -2.12 10.45 11.79
CA PRO A 61 -1.69 11.83 11.93
C PRO A 61 -0.28 12.07 11.34
N PRO A 62 -0.02 13.20 10.67
CA PRO A 62 1.28 13.47 10.03
C PRO A 62 2.49 13.41 10.96
N ILE A 63 2.27 13.62 12.25
CA ILE A 63 3.31 13.55 13.27
C ILE A 63 3.73 12.11 13.61
N SER A 64 2.85 11.14 13.34
CA SER A 64 3.08 9.72 13.63
C SER A 64 4.21 9.15 12.77
N GLU A 65 4.98 8.23 13.35
CA GLU A 65 6.02 7.52 12.61
C GLU A 65 5.45 6.73 11.44
N ILE A 66 4.26 6.14 11.61
CA ILE A 66 3.54 5.41 10.55
C ILE A 66 3.32 6.29 9.33
N HIS A 67 2.81 7.52 9.52
CA HIS A 67 2.61 8.46 8.43
C HIS A 67 3.94 8.88 7.77
N LYS A 68 4.98 9.17 8.56
CA LYS A 68 6.30 9.55 8.04
C LYS A 68 6.93 8.45 7.19
N ILE A 69 6.85 7.21 7.66
CA ILE A 69 7.38 6.04 6.96
C ILE A 69 6.56 5.78 5.69
N ALA A 70 5.23 5.80 5.76
CA ALA A 70 4.37 5.64 4.59
C ALA A 70 4.69 6.68 3.50
N LYS A 71 4.82 7.95 3.89
CA LYS A 71 5.19 9.03 2.96
C LYS A 71 6.53 8.79 2.28
N ARG A 72 7.52 8.22 2.99
CA ARG A 72 8.82 7.85 2.41
C ARG A 72 8.66 6.74 1.39
N ILE A 73 7.91 5.70 1.71
CA ILE A 73 7.68 4.55 0.81
C ILE A 73 6.95 4.98 -0.45
N ILE A 74 5.91 5.81 -0.32
CA ILE A 74 5.13 6.34 -1.47
C ILE A 74 6.01 7.17 -2.38
N LYS A 75 6.83 8.08 -1.83
CA LYS A 75 7.76 8.87 -2.64
C LYS A 75 8.73 8.00 -3.44
N THR A 76 9.28 6.97 -2.81
CA THR A 76 10.17 6.02 -3.49
C THR A 76 9.44 5.25 -4.57
N PHE A 77 8.20 4.80 -4.30
CA PHE A 77 7.37 4.12 -5.26
C PHE A 77 7.05 5.01 -6.47
N GLU A 78 6.55 6.23 -6.25
CA GLU A 78 6.23 7.18 -7.32
C GLU A 78 7.46 7.52 -8.18
N PHE A 79 8.62 7.68 -7.55
CA PHE A 79 9.87 7.94 -8.26
C PHE A 79 10.27 6.76 -9.16
N ALA A 80 10.26 5.54 -8.61
CA ALA A 80 10.54 4.32 -9.37
C ALA A 80 9.51 4.13 -10.51
N TRP A 81 8.23 4.36 -10.21
CA TRP A 81 7.13 4.24 -11.16
C TRP A 81 7.26 5.20 -12.34
N LYS A 82 7.52 6.48 -12.06
CA LYS A 82 7.77 7.50 -13.10
C LYS A 82 9.01 7.18 -13.94
N THR A 83 10.03 6.58 -13.32
CA THR A 83 11.25 6.16 -14.03
C THR A 83 10.96 4.99 -14.97
N MET A 84 10.16 4.02 -14.54
CA MET A 84 9.77 2.89 -15.38
C MET A 84 8.89 3.32 -16.55
N LYS A 85 7.95 4.26 -16.36
CA LYS A 85 7.10 4.78 -17.45
C LYS A 85 7.85 5.58 -18.52
N LYS A 86 9.07 6.05 -18.23
CA LYS A 86 9.90 6.82 -19.18
C LYS A 86 10.82 5.95 -20.03
N ARG A 87 10.91 4.65 -19.73
CA ARG A 87 11.61 3.66 -20.54
C ARG A 87 10.64 2.99 -21.49
#